data_AF-A0A7Y5BL62-F1
#
_entry.id   AF-A0A7Y5BL62-F1
#
_cell.length_a   1.000
_cell.length_b   1.000
_cell.length_c   1.000
_cell.angle_alpha   90.00
_cell.angle_beta   90.00
_cell.angle_gamma   90.00
#
_symmetry.space_group_name_H-M   'P 1'
#
loop_
_entity.id
_entity.type
_entity.pdbx_description
1 polymer ?
#
loop_
_entity_poly.entity_id
_entity_poly.type
_entity_poly.pdbx_seq_one_letter_code
_entity_poly.pdbx_strand_id
1 'polypeptide(L)'
;MRLVSFYFIIIFSLIASNFCSNPIQKKLKELQKCKATLKYSKIIQAKMLLFPPVPKIFFKAGVDISNNNEVEVAIDKFDFTVYLNNPEEGKKLPLAYVTSPESYKIPPLTAQTIEIDLETLFEKSKGENVLEIASTVMKKGLTTGELELLIEGTIEFSTSLGNFNIPFSQITKSKIKF
;
A
#
# COMPACT_ATOMS: atom_id res chain seq x y z
N MET A 1 -54.87 -7.56 -33.74
CA MET A 1 -53.75 -6.57 -33.72
C MET A 1 -53.23 -6.36 -32.29
N ARG A 2 -52.61 -7.35 -31.65
CA ARG A 2 -52.10 -7.26 -30.25
C ARG A 2 -50.67 -7.78 -30.06
N LEU A 3 -49.95 -8.09 -31.14
CA LEU A 3 -48.59 -8.65 -31.06
C LEU A 3 -47.47 -7.65 -31.39
N VAL A 4 -47.77 -6.49 -31.96
CA VAL A 4 -46.76 -5.49 -32.37
C VAL A 4 -46.32 -4.59 -31.20
N SER A 5 -47.14 -4.48 -30.15
CA SER A 5 -46.90 -3.55 -29.04
C SER A 5 -45.88 -4.05 -28.00
N PHE A 6 -45.64 -5.35 -27.91
CA PHE A 6 -44.72 -5.93 -26.91
C PHE A 6 -43.26 -5.99 -27.38
N TYR A 7 -43.02 -6.05 -28.70
CA TYR A 7 -41.66 -6.12 -29.25
C TYR A 7 -40.91 -4.79 -29.16
N PHE A 8 -41.62 -3.66 -29.18
CA PHE A 8 -41.01 -2.33 -29.12
C PHE A 8 -40.46 -1.97 -27.73
N ILE A 9 -41.00 -2.57 -26.67
CA ILE A 9 -40.61 -2.30 -25.28
C ILE A 9 -39.33 -3.08 -24.90
N ILE A 10 -39.13 -4.28 -25.48
CA ILE A 10 -37.96 -5.12 -25.21
C ILE A 10 -36.70 -4.59 -25.94
N ILE A 11 -36.86 -4.00 -27.13
CA ILE A 11 -35.73 -3.44 -27.87
C ILE A 11 -35.21 -2.14 -27.21
N PHE A 12 -36.08 -1.35 -26.58
CA PHE A 12 -35.66 -0.11 -25.91
C PHE A 12 -34.93 -0.34 -24.57
N SER A 13 -35.18 -1.46 -23.88
CA SER A 13 -34.46 -1.80 -22.64
C SER A 13 -33.06 -2.41 -22.88
N LEU A 14 -32.80 -2.92 -24.08
CA LEU A 14 -31.49 -3.48 -24.49
C LEU A 14 -30.50 -2.42 -25.01
N ILE A 15 -30.95 -1.22 -25.34
CA ILE A 15 -30.07 -0.13 -25.83
C ILE A 15 -29.53 0.72 -24.67
N ALA A 16 -30.19 0.73 -23.51
CA ALA A 16 -29.78 1.53 -22.35
C ALA A 16 -28.62 0.91 -21.53
N SER A 17 -28.29 -0.36 -21.72
CA SER A 17 -27.26 -1.06 -20.93
C SER A 17 -25.84 -0.96 -21.50
N ASN A 18 -25.64 -0.34 -22.68
CA ASN A 18 -24.33 -0.26 -23.34
C ASN A 18 -23.64 1.12 -23.27
N PHE A 19 -24.20 2.09 -22.54
CA PHE A 19 -23.68 3.46 -22.46
C PHE A 19 -23.11 3.84 -21.08
N CYS A 20 -22.34 2.95 -20.44
CA CYS A 20 -21.61 3.29 -19.21
C CYS A 20 -20.13 2.93 -19.30
N SER A 21 -19.47 3.36 -20.39
CA SER A 21 -18.00 3.55 -20.38
C SER A 21 -17.74 5.04 -20.31
N ASN A 22 -17.77 5.61 -19.10
CA ASN A 22 -17.54 7.04 -18.90
C ASN A 22 -16.16 7.40 -19.49
N PRO A 23 -16.06 8.30 -20.49
CA PRO A 23 -14.80 8.60 -21.20
C PRO A 23 -13.67 9.05 -20.26
N ILE A 24 -14.03 9.60 -19.10
CA ILE A 24 -13.12 9.97 -18.02
C ILE A 24 -12.36 8.75 -17.48
N GLN A 25 -13.02 7.60 -17.31
CA GLN A 25 -12.37 6.38 -16.83
C GLN A 25 -11.36 5.80 -17.85
N LYS A 26 -11.63 5.96 -19.15
CA LYS A 26 -10.68 5.55 -20.20
C LYS A 26 -9.42 6.42 -20.16
N LYS A 27 -9.58 7.74 -20.04
CA LYS A 27 -8.44 8.67 -19.89
C LYS A 27 -7.66 8.46 -18.59
N LEU A 28 -8.33 8.15 -17.49
CA LEU A 28 -7.67 7.79 -16.22
C LEU A 28 -6.79 6.54 -16.37
N LYS A 29 -7.27 5.51 -17.08
CA LYS A 29 -6.46 4.30 -17.36
C LYS A 29 -5.24 4.59 -18.23
N GLU A 30 -5.33 5.55 -19.15
CA GLU A 30 -4.18 5.99 -19.97
C GLU A 30 -3.12 6.74 -19.15
N LEU A 31 -3.50 7.31 -18.00
CA LEU A 31 -2.62 8.00 -17.04
C LEU A 31 -2.06 7.08 -15.93
N GLN A 32 -2.45 5.81 -15.91
CA GLN A 32 -1.92 4.83 -14.95
C GLN A 32 -0.56 4.28 -15.39
N LYS A 33 0.37 5.15 -15.81
CA LYS A 33 1.74 4.75 -16.17
C LYS A 33 2.74 4.93 -15.03
N CYS A 34 2.28 5.41 -13.87
CA CYS A 34 3.11 5.48 -12.68
C CYS A 34 3.56 4.07 -12.25
N LYS A 35 4.83 3.93 -11.89
CA LYS A 35 5.39 2.69 -11.33
C LYS A 35 5.98 2.98 -9.97
N ALA A 36 5.74 2.10 -9.01
CA ALA A 36 6.28 2.19 -7.67
C ALA A 36 7.05 0.91 -7.34
N THR A 37 8.26 1.06 -6.83
CA THR A 37 9.13 -0.06 -6.45
C THR A 37 9.78 0.23 -5.11
N LEU A 38 9.91 -0.79 -4.25
CA LEU A 38 10.68 -0.65 -3.02
C LEU A 38 12.17 -0.58 -3.35
N LYS A 39 12.83 0.52 -3.01
CA LYS A 39 14.28 0.66 -3.15
C LYS A 39 15.02 0.03 -1.99
N TYR A 40 14.56 0.33 -0.77
CA TYR A 40 15.15 -0.21 0.45
C TYR A 40 14.13 -0.17 1.60
N SER A 41 14.40 -0.97 2.62
CA SER A 41 13.77 -0.89 3.93
C SER A 41 14.86 -0.98 4.99
N LYS A 42 14.84 -0.06 5.96
CA LYS A 42 15.81 -0.01 7.07
C LYS A 42 15.10 0.18 8.40
N ILE A 43 15.55 -0.55 9.42
CA ILE A 43 15.17 -0.28 10.80
C ILE A 43 16.05 0.86 11.29
N ILE A 44 15.42 1.96 11.70
CA ILE A 44 16.11 3.14 12.23
C ILE A 44 16.36 2.98 13.71
N GLN A 45 15.37 2.45 14.42
CA GLN A 45 15.41 2.35 15.86
C GLN A 45 14.51 1.22 16.35
N ALA A 46 14.98 0.48 17.34
CA ALA A 46 14.17 -0.42 18.15
C ALA A 46 14.25 0.04 19.60
N LYS A 47 13.11 0.10 20.30
CA LYS A 47 13.01 0.41 21.72
C LYS A 47 12.17 -0.66 22.40
N MET A 48 12.57 -1.08 23.59
CA MET A 48 11.71 -1.93 24.40
C MET A 48 10.76 -1.06 25.22
N LEU A 49 9.45 -1.21 25.05
CA LEU A 49 8.47 -0.65 25.98
C LEU A 49 8.41 -1.55 27.22
N LEU A 50 8.26 -0.96 28.41
CA LEU A 50 8.29 -1.74 29.66
C LEU A 50 6.91 -2.31 30.03
N PHE A 51 5.80 -1.68 29.60
CA PHE A 51 4.44 -2.12 29.90
C PHE A 51 3.45 -1.78 28.77
N PRO A 52 2.91 -2.78 28.03
CA PRO A 52 3.35 -4.17 28.02
C PRO A 52 4.80 -4.31 27.48
N PRO A 53 5.56 -5.35 27.87
CA PRO A 53 6.92 -5.58 27.39
C PRO A 53 6.92 -5.97 25.91
N VAL A 54 6.90 -4.97 25.03
CA VAL A 54 6.85 -5.15 23.56
C VAL A 54 7.87 -4.26 22.86
N PRO A 55 8.47 -4.73 21.76
CA PRO A 55 9.45 -3.94 21.02
C PRO A 55 8.73 -2.92 20.14
N LYS A 56 8.98 -1.63 20.35
CA LYS A 56 8.59 -0.58 19.40
C LYS A 56 9.68 -0.38 18.36
N ILE A 57 9.35 -0.57 17.08
CA ILE A 57 10.31 -0.50 15.98
C ILE A 57 9.89 0.60 15.01
N PHE A 58 10.86 1.42 14.63
CA PHE A 58 10.74 2.49 13.67
C PHE A 58 11.48 2.09 12.39
N PHE A 59 10.79 2.11 11.26
CA PHE A 59 11.35 1.79 9.96
C PHE A 59 11.31 3.01 9.05
N LYS A 60 12.26 3.05 8.11
CA LYS A 60 12.19 3.89 6.93
C LYS A 60 12.19 3.00 5.70
N ALA A 61 11.26 3.25 4.79
CA ALA A 61 11.27 2.64 3.46
C ALA A 61 11.48 3.71 2.40
N GLY A 62 12.36 3.43 1.45
CA GLY A 62 12.54 4.25 0.26
C GLY A 62 11.72 3.66 -0.88
N VAL A 63 10.74 4.39 -1.39
CA VAL A 63 9.92 3.97 -2.52
C VAL A 63 10.33 4.78 -3.73
N ASP A 64 10.82 4.10 -4.77
CA ASP A 64 11.09 4.72 -6.07
C ASP A 64 9.77 4.82 -6.83
N ILE A 65 9.37 6.06 -7.13
CA ILE A 65 8.17 6.37 -7.90
C ILE A 65 8.58 6.99 -9.22
N SER A 66 8.19 6.34 -10.31
CA SER A 66 8.41 6.80 -11.68
C SER A 66 7.09 7.26 -12.26
N ASN A 67 6.97 8.56 -12.56
CA ASN A 67 5.84 9.12 -13.28
C ASN A 67 6.13 9.06 -14.79
N ASN A 68 5.59 8.05 -15.47
CA ASN A 68 5.71 7.94 -16.93
C ASN A 68 4.58 8.65 -17.69
N ASN A 69 3.84 9.53 -17.01
CA ASN A 69 2.84 10.38 -17.64
C ASN A 69 3.47 11.71 -18.09
N GLU A 70 2.82 12.33 -19.07
CA GLU A 70 3.15 13.67 -19.56
C GLU A 70 2.62 14.79 -18.64
N VAL A 71 1.93 14.42 -17.56
CA VAL A 71 1.34 15.34 -16.58
C VAL A 71 1.91 15.11 -15.19
N GLU A 72 1.92 16.16 -14.37
CA GLU A 72 2.28 16.07 -12.95
C GLU A 72 1.26 15.18 -12.22
N VAL A 73 1.77 14.35 -11.32
CA VAL A 73 0.94 13.55 -10.41
C VAL A 73 1.29 13.92 -8.98
N ALA A 74 0.29 14.03 -8.12
CA ALA A 74 0.49 14.15 -6.68
C ALA A 74 0.22 12.79 -6.02
N ILE A 75 1.00 12.47 -5.00
CA ILE A 75 0.75 11.35 -4.10
C ILE A 75 0.08 11.95 -2.88
N ASP A 76 -1.14 11.51 -2.60
CA ASP A 76 -1.91 12.02 -1.46
C ASP A 76 -1.64 11.20 -0.21
N LYS A 77 -1.48 9.89 -0.37
CA LYS A 77 -1.35 8.95 0.74
C LYS A 77 -0.59 7.68 0.35
N PHE A 78 0.28 7.25 1.27
CA PHE A 78 0.79 5.88 1.32
C PHE A 78 -0.02 5.12 2.37
N ASP A 79 -0.82 4.15 1.93
CA ASP A 79 -1.58 3.28 2.83
C ASP A 79 -0.92 1.90 2.85
N PHE A 80 0.22 1.80 3.54
CA PHE A 80 0.97 0.55 3.64
C PHE A 80 0.83 -0.07 5.02
N THR A 81 0.72 -1.39 5.01
CA THR A 81 0.87 -2.25 6.17
C THR A 81 2.09 -3.14 5.95
N VAL A 82 2.96 -3.19 6.94
CA VAL A 82 4.11 -4.09 6.99
C VAL A 82 3.69 -5.33 7.74
N TYR A 83 4.05 -6.49 7.23
CA TYR A 83 3.83 -7.80 7.84
C TYR A 83 5.17 -8.51 8.01
N LEU A 84 5.25 -9.40 9.00
CA LEU A 84 6.31 -10.41 8.98
C LEU A 84 6.01 -11.39 7.85
N ASN A 85 6.97 -11.60 6.96
CA ASN A 85 6.85 -12.67 5.97
C ASN A 85 7.18 -13.99 6.67
N ASN A 86 6.16 -14.81 6.92
CA ASN A 86 6.34 -16.18 7.40
C ASN A 86 5.58 -17.14 6.46
N PRO A 87 6.27 -17.81 5.51
CA PRO A 87 5.61 -18.66 4.54
C PRO A 87 4.97 -19.92 5.17
N GLU A 88 5.36 -20.28 6.39
CA GLU A 88 4.83 -21.46 7.11
C GLU A 88 3.54 -21.17 7.89
N GLU A 89 3.26 -19.90 8.20
CA GLU A 89 2.08 -19.47 8.93
C GLU A 89 1.17 -18.70 7.96
N GLY A 90 0.09 -19.33 7.47
CA GLY A 90 -0.86 -18.71 6.53
C GLY A 90 -1.59 -17.45 7.04
N LYS A 91 -1.26 -16.96 8.25
CA LYS A 91 -1.86 -15.78 8.87
C LYS A 91 -0.89 -14.59 8.77
N LYS A 92 -1.22 -13.63 7.92
CA LYS A 92 -0.50 -12.34 7.86
C LYS A 92 -0.84 -11.49 9.08
N LEU A 93 0.15 -11.28 9.95
CA LEU A 93 0.00 -10.44 11.15
C LEU A 93 0.63 -9.06 10.90
N PRO A 94 -0.17 -7.97 10.96
CA PRO A 94 0.35 -6.61 10.81
C PRO A 94 1.38 -6.28 11.87
N LEU A 95 2.54 -5.79 11.42
CA LEU A 95 3.67 -5.37 12.23
C LEU A 95 3.69 -3.84 12.39
N ALA A 96 3.64 -3.11 11.27
CA ALA A 96 3.82 -1.66 11.25
C ALA A 96 2.94 -0.98 10.19
N TYR A 97 2.73 0.32 10.36
CA TYR A 97 1.90 1.16 9.50
C TYR A 97 2.61 2.46 9.18
N VAL A 98 2.21 3.11 8.08
CA VAL A 98 2.71 4.44 7.70
C VAL A 98 2.30 5.47 8.75
N THR A 99 3.25 6.32 9.15
CA THR A 99 3.02 7.43 10.09
C THR A 99 3.27 8.80 9.46
N SER A 100 3.98 8.88 8.33
CA SER A 100 4.25 10.13 7.61
C SER A 100 3.00 10.67 6.88
N PRO A 101 2.48 11.87 7.24
CA PRO A 101 1.37 12.50 6.53
C PRO A 101 1.92 13.51 5.52
N GLU A 102 2.50 13.03 4.43
CA GLU A 102 3.10 13.94 3.44
C GLU A 102 2.56 13.66 2.03
N SER A 103 2.20 14.75 1.36
CA SER A 103 1.85 14.74 -0.06
C SER A 103 3.06 15.14 -0.89
N TYR A 104 3.30 14.39 -1.96
CA TYR A 104 4.47 14.56 -2.83
C TYR A 104 4.04 14.82 -4.25
N LYS A 105 4.66 15.81 -4.90
CA LYS A 105 4.44 16.07 -6.33
C LYS A 105 5.56 15.45 -7.14
N ILE A 106 5.19 14.62 -8.12
CA ILE A 106 6.12 13.99 -9.04
C ILE A 106 5.95 14.62 -10.43
N PRO A 107 6.96 15.36 -10.91
CA PRO A 107 6.91 15.98 -12.23
C PRO A 107 6.73 14.95 -13.36
N PRO A 108 6.20 15.37 -14.53
CA PRO A 108 6.08 14.52 -15.71
C PRO A 108 7.38 13.84 -16.10
N LEU A 109 7.32 12.57 -16.52
CA LEU A 109 8.44 11.81 -17.07
C LEU A 109 9.69 11.76 -16.16
N THR A 110 9.49 11.85 -14.84
CA THR A 110 10.58 11.79 -13.85
C THR A 110 10.46 10.59 -12.92
N ALA A 111 11.53 10.33 -12.17
CA ALA A 111 11.54 9.38 -11.08
C ALA A 111 12.09 10.03 -9.81
N GLN A 112 11.49 9.73 -8.67
CA GLN A 112 11.90 10.24 -7.37
C GLN A 112 11.84 9.12 -6.32
N THR A 113 12.84 9.08 -5.44
CA THR A 113 12.77 8.25 -4.22
C THR A 113 12.08 9.05 -3.13
N ILE A 114 11.00 8.53 -2.57
CA ILE A 114 10.33 9.08 -1.40
C ILE A 114 10.65 8.22 -0.19
N GLU A 115 11.10 8.85 0.90
CA GLU A 115 11.26 8.17 2.19
C GLU A 115 9.94 8.22 2.95
N ILE A 116 9.43 7.06 3.36
CA ILE A 116 8.26 6.94 4.23
C ILE A 116 8.66 6.40 5.59
N ASP A 117 8.04 6.96 6.62
CA ASP A 117 8.21 6.52 8.00
C ASP A 117 7.11 5.50 8.34
N LEU A 118 7.53 4.38 8.94
CA LEU A 118 6.65 3.30 9.36
C LEU A 118 6.94 2.98 10.83
N GLU A 119 5.90 2.72 11.62
CA GLU A 119 6.03 2.37 13.04
C GLU A 119 5.19 1.16 13.42
N THR A 120 5.73 0.33 14.31
CA THR A 120 4.93 -0.71 14.97
C THR A 120 3.88 -0.08 15.88
N LEU A 121 2.66 -0.61 15.85
CA LEU A 121 1.55 -0.15 16.70
C LEU A 121 1.13 -1.21 17.73
N PHE A 122 2.09 -1.98 18.26
CA PHE A 122 1.82 -3.02 19.26
C PHE A 122 1.11 -2.49 20.50
N GLU A 123 1.51 -1.32 20.98
CA GLU A 123 0.92 -0.67 22.14
C GLU A 123 -0.53 -0.21 21.92
N LYS A 124 -0.94 0.00 20.66
CA LYS A 124 -2.30 0.41 20.30
C LYS A 124 -3.18 -0.78 19.90
N SER A 125 -2.56 -1.94 19.65
CA SER A 125 -3.27 -3.15 19.26
C SER A 125 -3.92 -3.79 20.48
N LYS A 126 -5.25 -3.95 20.43
CA LYS A 126 -6.03 -4.74 21.39
C LYS A 126 -6.06 -6.24 21.05
N GLY A 127 -5.29 -6.66 20.05
CA GLY A 127 -5.38 -8.00 19.47
C GLY A 127 -4.58 -9.05 20.25
N GLU A 128 -5.11 -10.27 20.30
CA GLU A 128 -4.52 -11.43 20.99
C GLU A 128 -3.11 -11.82 20.48
N ASN A 129 -2.72 -11.38 19.28
CA ASN A 129 -1.46 -11.81 18.64
C ASN A 129 -0.28 -10.84 18.86
N VAL A 130 -0.42 -9.75 19.63
CA VAL A 130 0.67 -8.76 19.81
C VAL A 130 1.91 -9.39 20.43
N LEU A 131 1.73 -10.24 21.44
CA LEU A 131 2.82 -10.90 22.14
C LEU A 131 3.51 -11.94 21.24
N GLU A 132 2.74 -12.65 20.42
CA GLU A 132 3.24 -13.61 19.43
C GLU A 132 4.14 -12.90 18.40
N ILE A 133 3.67 -11.78 17.84
CA ILE A 133 4.46 -11.01 16.87
C ILE A 133 5.72 -10.46 17.56
N ALA A 134 5.58 -9.85 18.73
CA ALA A 134 6.69 -9.31 19.51
C ALA A 134 7.77 -10.38 19.78
N SER A 135 7.36 -11.56 20.24
CA SER A 135 8.28 -12.67 20.51
C SER A 135 8.97 -13.19 19.25
N THR A 136 8.25 -13.26 18.12
CA THR A 136 8.81 -13.66 16.83
C THR A 136 9.85 -12.67 16.34
N VAL A 137 9.56 -11.37 16.43
CA VAL A 137 10.49 -10.30 16.07
C VAL A 137 11.76 -10.37 16.92
N MET A 138 11.60 -10.51 18.25
CA MET A 138 12.75 -10.66 19.16
C MET A 138 13.58 -11.89 18.84
N LYS A 139 12.92 -13.05 18.68
CA LYS A 139 13.60 -14.31 18.37
C LYS A 139 14.40 -14.19 17.07
N LYS A 140 13.78 -13.72 15.98
CA LYS A 140 14.47 -13.53 14.70
C LYS A 140 15.61 -12.51 14.82
N GLY A 141 15.41 -11.40 15.52
CA GLY A 141 16.47 -10.41 15.69
C GLY A 141 17.65 -10.89 16.55
N LEU A 142 17.43 -11.78 17.52
CA LEU A 142 18.50 -12.40 18.31
C LEU A 142 19.22 -13.52 17.56
N THR A 143 18.53 -14.29 16.72
CA THR A 143 19.13 -15.45 16.03
C THR A 143 19.74 -15.10 14.69
N THR A 144 18.99 -14.43 13.81
CA THR A 144 19.42 -14.11 12.45
C THR A 144 19.88 -12.66 12.32
N GLY A 145 19.40 -11.76 13.19
CA GLY A 145 19.62 -10.32 13.05
C GLY A 145 18.92 -9.71 11.84
N GLU A 146 18.02 -10.46 11.20
CA GLU A 146 17.31 -10.06 9.98
C GLU A 146 15.83 -10.41 10.06
N LEU A 147 14.99 -9.45 9.66
CA LEU A 147 13.55 -9.63 9.48
C LEU A 147 13.21 -9.66 8.00
N GLU A 148 12.48 -10.68 7.58
CA GLU A 148 11.84 -10.68 6.26
C GLU A 148 10.46 -10.05 6.40
N LEU A 149 10.26 -8.96 5.68
CA LEU A 149 9.10 -8.08 5.77
C LEU A 149 8.35 -8.09 4.44
N LEU A 150 7.04 -8.17 4.51
CA LEU A 150 6.14 -7.96 3.39
C LEU A 150 5.48 -6.59 3.56
N ILE A 151 5.69 -5.68 2.61
CA ILE A 151 5.06 -4.36 2.60
C ILE A 151 3.95 -4.40 1.56
N GLU A 152 2.70 -4.27 2.03
CA GLU A 152 1.50 -4.35 1.20
C GLU A 152 0.58 -3.17 1.43
N GLY A 153 -0.13 -2.75 0.38
CA GLY A 153 -1.11 -1.69 0.49
C GLY A 153 -1.39 -0.97 -0.82
N THR A 154 -1.71 0.31 -0.73
CA THR A 154 -2.02 1.15 -1.90
C THR A 154 -1.34 2.52 -1.81
N ILE A 155 -0.95 3.03 -2.97
CA ILE A 155 -0.52 4.43 -3.13
C ILE A 155 -1.66 5.18 -3.80
N GLU A 156 -2.15 6.23 -3.15
CA GLU A 156 -3.20 7.09 -3.68
C GLU A 156 -2.59 8.26 -4.44
N PHE A 157 -2.90 8.35 -5.72
CA PHE A 157 -2.47 9.44 -6.60
C PHE A 157 -3.63 10.35 -6.97
N SER A 158 -3.36 11.65 -7.08
CA SER A 158 -4.26 12.66 -7.61
C SER A 158 -3.65 13.36 -8.83
N THR A 159 -4.52 13.67 -9.78
CA THR A 159 -4.20 14.44 -10.99
C THR A 159 -5.33 15.40 -11.30
N SER A 160 -5.11 16.34 -12.23
CA SER A 160 -6.18 17.23 -12.72
C SER A 160 -7.34 16.50 -13.39
N LEU A 161 -7.18 15.20 -13.73
CA LEU A 161 -8.18 14.38 -14.39
C LEU A 161 -8.88 13.39 -13.44
N GLY A 162 -8.50 13.39 -12.16
CA GLY A 162 -9.07 12.55 -11.11
C GLY A 162 -8.02 11.77 -10.33
N ASN A 163 -8.50 10.95 -9.39
CA ASN A 163 -7.68 10.17 -8.48
C ASN A 163 -7.64 8.70 -8.89
N PHE A 164 -6.54 8.02 -8.59
CA PHE A 164 -6.39 6.59 -8.81
C PHE A 164 -5.44 5.97 -7.80
N ASN A 165 -5.66 4.68 -7.53
CA ASN A 165 -4.86 3.94 -6.55
C ASN A 165 -4.03 2.88 -7.28
N ILE A 166 -2.76 2.77 -6.90
CA ILE A 166 -1.87 1.71 -7.38
C ILE A 166 -1.63 0.72 -6.23
N PRO A 167 -1.98 -0.58 -6.41
CA PRO A 167 -1.66 -1.59 -5.41
C PRO A 167 -0.14 -1.79 -5.35
N PHE A 168 0.36 -2.03 -4.14
CA PHE A 168 1.77 -2.24 -3.86
C PHE A 168 1.92 -3.49 -3.00
N SER A 169 2.84 -4.39 -3.39
CA SER A 169 3.19 -5.58 -2.61
C SER A 169 4.64 -5.96 -2.92
N GLN A 170 5.53 -5.86 -1.94
CA GLN A 170 6.93 -6.25 -2.08
C GLN A 170 7.49 -6.87 -0.80
N ILE A 171 8.33 -7.90 -0.98
CA ILE A 171 9.06 -8.56 0.11
C ILE A 171 10.47 -7.96 0.19
N THR A 172 10.95 -7.74 1.41
CA THR A 172 12.27 -7.19 1.67
C THR A 172 12.90 -7.80 2.91
N LYS A 173 14.22 -7.71 3.03
CA LYS A 173 14.96 -8.11 4.23
C LYS A 173 15.52 -6.87 4.90
N SER A 174 15.29 -6.75 6.19
CA SER A 174 15.75 -5.62 7.00
C SER A 174 16.55 -6.12 8.18
N LYS A 175 17.77 -5.60 8.34
CA LYS A 175 18.62 -5.90 9.50
C LYS A 175 18.06 -5.23 10.73
N ILE A 176 17.93 -5.99 11.82
CA ILE A 176 17.52 -5.50 13.12
C ILE A 176 18.71 -5.54 14.08
N LYS A 177 18.92 -4.45 14.80
CA LYS A 177 19.84 -4.37 15.93
C LYS A 177 19.05 -3.80 17.10
N PHE A 178 18.95 -4.56 18.17
CA PHE A 178 18.36 -4.13 19.44
C PHE A 178 19.38 -3.33 20.26
#